data_AF-A0A8H3D1T9-F1
#
_entry.id   AF-A0A8H3D1T9-F1
#
_cell.length_a   1.000
_cell.length_b   1.000
_cell.length_c   1.000
_cell.angle_alpha   90.00
_cell.angle_beta   90.00
_cell.angle_gamma   90.00
#
_symmetry.space_group_name_H-M   'P 1'
#
loop_
_entity.id
_entity.type
_entity.pdbx_description
1 polymer ?
#
loop_
_entity_poly.entity_id
_entity_poly.type
_entity_poly.pdbx_seq_one_letter_code
_entity_poly.pdbx_strand_id
1 'polypeptide(L)'
;MSSTLSHTDYHQDVAGETPEVRQDETSLIPVEQTSPLGYNVGFFSATLVNTSAMIGMGIFSTPSYVLKSVGSVGALVTLYLVAPIVSWAGLMVYIELASMCGHKRSGAEVVYLEQAYPKPRYLVSTIFAITTALLSYTGVSATVFARHILHGFDIEATAFKQKAIALAMLASAIAVPYTGNLSHPFEGTKIEGNPLATSFAKVNFSFVGWNTILGLMAEVRGRDPVRTIRRAGLASLIITSLLFLTTILSFVIVLTKEEITDANEVLGALFFRKVYGDTAATKLFPIFIGISSFGGIVSMSLYYARMLREAGRQGVLPFATFWSRVGRFKTPFGPLLLKWCLSACLVIATPAGDTFAFLVDLSGYPGLVFALATSCGVWVLRDRRAKMGLPEHAFKAPNIVVLAYVVKSVALIVMPWIPPKGGSHGGDVDFFYATYCIVALGVMALCGVYYWVWFRVLPEWCGYEIVEETVTLPGGVKASVLKRWYKDEREPLLRGQQA
;
A
#
# COMPACT_ATOMS: atom_id res chain seq x y z
N MET A 1 -5.90 14.96 61.81
CA MET A 1 -5.20 13.67 61.57
C MET A 1 -4.75 13.67 60.13
N SER A 2 -3.44 13.78 59.94
CA SER A 2 -2.76 13.85 58.63
C SER A 2 -2.74 12.46 57.98
N SER A 3 -3.34 12.31 56.80
CA SER A 3 -3.09 11.18 55.91
C SER A 3 -2.31 11.67 54.69
N THR A 4 -0.99 11.61 54.82
CA THR A 4 -0.01 11.69 53.74
C THR A 4 -0.29 10.60 52.70
N LEU A 5 -0.71 10.99 51.49
CA LEU A 5 -0.74 10.11 50.33
C LEU A 5 0.71 9.82 49.90
N SER A 6 1.23 8.69 50.35
CA SER A 6 2.50 8.13 49.91
C SER A 6 2.40 7.63 48.48
N HIS A 7 3.41 7.96 47.68
CA HIS A 7 3.72 7.38 46.37
C HIS A 7 3.91 5.85 46.48
N THR A 8 2.85 5.04 46.52
CA THR A 8 3.00 3.57 46.52
C THR A 8 1.82 2.73 46.04
N ASP A 9 0.81 3.27 45.32
CA ASP A 9 -0.31 2.45 44.82
C ASP A 9 -0.45 2.47 43.29
N TYR A 10 0.56 1.98 42.56
CA TYR A 10 0.46 1.74 41.10
C TYR A 10 0.64 0.27 40.70
N HIS A 11 0.68 -0.65 41.68
CA HIS A 11 1.04 -2.05 41.41
C HIS A 11 0.04 -3.12 41.87
N GLN A 12 -1.19 -2.78 42.30
CA GLN A 12 -2.08 -3.81 42.88
C GLN A 12 -3.44 -4.11 42.22
N ASP A 13 -3.89 -3.43 41.18
CA ASP A 13 -5.24 -3.70 40.62
C ASP A 13 -5.30 -4.42 39.26
N VAL A 14 -4.18 -4.90 38.70
CA VAL A 14 -4.18 -5.47 37.33
C VAL A 14 -4.54 -6.97 37.31
N ALA A 15 -4.69 -7.64 38.46
CA ALA A 15 -4.79 -9.11 38.53
C ALA A 15 -6.13 -9.69 38.01
N GLY A 16 -7.20 -8.90 37.95
CA GLY A 16 -8.56 -9.37 37.57
C GLY A 16 -8.99 -9.08 36.13
N GLU A 17 -8.20 -8.35 35.35
CA GLU A 17 -8.62 -7.89 34.02
C GLU A 17 -8.43 -8.95 32.93
N THR A 18 -9.38 -9.02 32.00
CA THR A 18 -9.25 -9.89 30.84
C THR A 18 -8.04 -9.48 30.00
N PRO A 19 -7.37 -10.42 29.31
CA PRO A 19 -6.19 -10.11 28.52
C PRO A 19 -6.43 -9.03 27.45
N GLU A 20 -7.67 -8.83 26.99
CA GLU A 20 -8.06 -7.73 26.10
C GLU A 20 -7.95 -6.35 26.77
N VAL A 21 -8.36 -6.21 28.04
CA VAL A 21 -8.32 -4.93 28.77
C VAL A 21 -6.86 -4.54 29.06
N ARG A 22 -6.02 -5.50 29.49
CA ARG A 22 -4.57 -5.27 29.65
C ARG A 22 -3.87 -4.85 28.34
N GLN A 23 -4.36 -5.34 27.20
CA GLN A 23 -3.82 -4.99 25.89
C GLN A 23 -4.28 -3.59 25.41
N ASP A 24 -5.46 -3.15 25.84
CA ASP A 24 -5.96 -1.80 25.60
C ASP A 24 -5.23 -0.76 26.49
N GLU A 25 -4.96 -1.09 27.76
CA GLU A 25 -4.25 -0.20 28.71
C GLU A 25 -2.76 -0.02 28.41
N THR A 26 -2.07 -1.08 27.96
CA THR A 26 -0.66 -1.00 27.55
C THR A 26 -0.44 -0.28 26.22
N SER A 27 -1.53 0.08 25.53
CA SER A 27 -1.47 0.72 24.24
C SER A 27 -1.44 2.24 24.36
N LEU A 28 -0.47 2.87 23.68
CA LEU A 28 -0.31 4.32 23.65
C LEU A 28 -1.46 5.05 22.90
N ILE A 29 -2.45 4.34 22.35
CA ILE A 29 -3.45 4.90 21.42
C ILE A 29 -4.84 4.29 21.71
N PRO A 30 -5.91 5.10 21.87
CA PRO A 30 -7.25 4.62 22.20
C PRO A 30 -7.86 3.76 21.10
N VAL A 31 -8.45 2.62 21.52
CA VAL A 31 -9.14 1.65 20.66
C VAL A 31 -10.61 2.03 20.47
N GLU A 32 -11.10 2.00 19.23
CA GLU A 32 -12.53 2.16 18.94
C GLU A 32 -13.29 0.91 19.44
N GLN A 33 -14.19 1.08 20.41
CA GLN A 33 -15.05 -0.03 20.89
C GLN A 33 -16.14 -0.39 19.88
N THR A 34 -16.58 0.56 19.05
CA THR A 34 -17.56 0.36 17.97
C THR A 34 -17.14 1.12 16.71
N SER A 35 -17.03 0.40 15.58
CA SER A 35 -16.66 1.03 14.30
C SER A 35 -17.84 1.85 13.72
N PRO A 36 -17.66 3.16 13.48
CA PRO A 36 -18.70 4.01 12.86
C PRO A 36 -18.96 3.65 11.37
N LEU A 37 -18.04 2.92 10.75
CA LEU A 37 -18.10 2.47 9.36
C LEU A 37 -18.86 1.12 9.22
N GLY A 38 -19.07 0.41 10.34
CA GLY A 38 -19.83 -0.85 10.41
C GLY A 38 -19.00 -2.10 10.10
N TYR A 39 -19.60 -3.27 10.32
CA TYR A 39 -18.96 -4.60 10.18
C TYR A 39 -19.47 -5.33 8.93
N ASN A 40 -19.19 -4.78 7.75
CA ASN A 40 -19.77 -5.25 6.49
C ASN A 40 -18.83 -6.16 5.68
N VAL A 41 -17.57 -6.33 6.10
CA VAL A 41 -16.57 -7.03 5.29
C VAL A 41 -16.43 -8.50 5.71
N GLY A 42 -16.92 -9.41 4.86
CA GLY A 42 -16.75 -10.87 5.02
C GLY A 42 -15.59 -11.43 4.20
N PHE A 43 -15.35 -12.75 4.29
CA PHE A 43 -14.30 -13.45 3.53
C PHE A 43 -14.38 -13.20 2.01
N PHE A 44 -15.58 -13.30 1.43
CA PHE A 44 -15.77 -13.12 -0.01
C PHE A 44 -15.46 -11.68 -0.45
N SER A 45 -16.06 -10.69 0.21
CA SER A 45 -15.81 -9.28 -0.06
C SER A 45 -14.34 -8.92 0.15
N ALA A 46 -13.69 -9.45 1.20
CA ALA A 46 -12.26 -9.25 1.46
C ALA A 46 -11.38 -9.81 0.34
N THR A 47 -11.70 -11.02 -0.14
CA THR A 47 -10.98 -11.66 -1.25
C THR A 47 -11.14 -10.84 -2.53
N LEU A 48 -12.37 -10.39 -2.83
CA LEU A 48 -12.65 -9.58 -4.01
C LEU A 48 -11.97 -8.20 -3.95
N VAL A 49 -11.98 -7.52 -2.80
CA VAL A 49 -11.32 -6.22 -2.64
C VAL A 49 -9.81 -6.34 -2.87
N ASN A 50 -9.16 -7.35 -2.28
CA ASN A 50 -7.74 -7.59 -2.51
C ASN A 50 -7.45 -7.95 -3.98
N THR A 51 -8.24 -8.86 -4.55
CA THR A 51 -8.08 -9.31 -5.95
C THR A 51 -8.28 -8.14 -6.92
N SER A 52 -9.30 -7.30 -6.69
CA SER A 52 -9.58 -6.09 -7.46
C SER A 52 -8.46 -5.05 -7.33
N ALA A 53 -7.87 -4.90 -6.13
CA ALA A 53 -6.73 -3.99 -5.93
C ALA A 53 -5.49 -4.43 -6.74
N MET A 54 -5.25 -5.73 -6.86
CA MET A 54 -4.12 -6.28 -7.62
C MET A 54 -4.38 -6.33 -9.14
N ILE A 55 -5.59 -6.77 -9.55
CA ILE A 55 -5.98 -6.88 -10.97
C ILE A 55 -6.37 -5.49 -11.50
N GLY A 56 -5.37 -4.80 -12.06
CA GLY A 56 -5.60 -3.59 -12.86
C GLY A 56 -4.33 -2.79 -13.09
N MET A 57 -3.58 -2.48 -12.02
CA MET A 57 -2.58 -1.40 -12.06
C MET A 57 -1.29 -1.74 -12.81
N GLY A 58 -0.93 -3.03 -12.93
CA GLY A 58 0.38 -3.43 -13.46
C GLY A 58 0.37 -4.43 -14.62
N ILE A 59 -0.53 -5.42 -14.66
CA ILE A 59 -0.36 -6.58 -15.56
C ILE A 59 -0.41 -6.24 -17.06
N PHE A 60 -1.09 -5.17 -17.45
CA PHE A 60 -1.24 -4.75 -18.85
C PHE A 60 -0.12 -3.84 -19.37
N SER A 61 0.81 -3.40 -18.50
CA SER A 61 1.88 -2.46 -18.85
C SER A 61 3.25 -2.92 -18.34
N THR A 62 3.31 -3.51 -17.15
CA THR A 62 4.53 -3.94 -16.46
C THR A 62 5.35 -4.98 -17.24
N PRO A 63 4.76 -6.00 -17.90
CA PRO A 63 5.56 -7.01 -18.60
C PRO A 63 6.47 -6.42 -19.68
N SER A 64 6.05 -5.36 -20.38
CA SER A 64 6.86 -4.63 -21.37
C SER A 64 8.14 -4.08 -20.75
N TYR A 65 7.99 -3.36 -19.63
CA TYR A 65 9.09 -2.72 -18.90
C TYR A 65 10.03 -3.73 -18.25
N VAL A 66 9.48 -4.81 -17.70
CA VAL A 66 10.26 -5.90 -17.13
C VAL A 66 11.07 -6.58 -18.22
N LEU A 67 10.46 -6.92 -19.36
CA LEU A 67 11.15 -7.55 -20.48
C LEU A 67 12.26 -6.66 -21.05
N LYS A 68 12.04 -5.35 -21.16
CA LYS A 68 13.06 -4.35 -21.57
C LYS A 68 14.27 -4.36 -20.62
N SER A 69 14.02 -4.56 -19.33
CA SER A 69 15.04 -4.55 -18.27
C SER A 69 15.79 -5.88 -18.18
N VAL A 70 15.11 -7.03 -18.07
CA VAL A 70 15.78 -8.35 -17.98
C VAL A 70 16.24 -8.92 -19.32
N GLY A 71 15.72 -8.41 -20.44
CA GLY A 71 16.15 -8.78 -21.79
C GLY A 71 15.80 -10.20 -22.24
N SER A 72 15.09 -11.02 -21.44
CA SER A 72 14.70 -12.38 -21.83
C SER A 72 13.33 -12.78 -21.30
N VAL A 73 12.63 -13.58 -22.10
CA VAL A 73 11.26 -14.03 -21.83
C VAL A 73 11.20 -14.99 -20.64
N GLY A 74 12.19 -15.89 -20.53
CA GLY A 74 12.31 -16.83 -19.42
C GLY A 74 12.53 -16.13 -18.09
N ALA A 75 13.33 -15.06 -18.06
CA ALA A 75 13.49 -14.24 -16.86
C ALA A 75 12.19 -13.51 -16.48
N LEU A 76 11.45 -12.96 -17.46
CA LEU A 76 10.12 -12.38 -17.22
C LEU A 76 9.18 -13.38 -16.55
N VAL A 77 9.03 -14.59 -17.10
CA VAL A 77 8.16 -15.63 -16.53
C VAL A 77 8.64 -16.06 -15.14
N THR A 78 9.95 -16.23 -14.95
CA THR A 78 10.54 -16.61 -13.66
C THR A 78 10.25 -15.57 -12.58
N LEU A 79 10.37 -14.28 -12.89
CA LEU A 79 10.06 -13.21 -11.93
C LEU A 79 8.59 -13.24 -11.50
N TYR A 80 7.66 -13.51 -12.41
CA TYR A 80 6.24 -13.64 -12.09
C TYR A 80 5.87 -14.95 -11.37
N LEU A 81 6.73 -15.98 -11.40
CA LEU A 81 6.61 -17.16 -10.54
C LEU A 81 7.14 -16.89 -9.12
N VAL A 82 8.20 -16.09 -8.98
CA VAL A 82 8.81 -15.77 -7.69
C VAL A 82 8.01 -14.71 -6.91
N ALA A 83 7.43 -13.73 -7.61
CA ALA A 83 6.73 -12.61 -6.97
C ALA A 83 5.54 -13.01 -6.07
N PRO A 84 4.69 -14.01 -6.42
CA PRO A 84 3.68 -14.56 -5.52
C PRO A 84 4.23 -15.07 -4.19
N ILE A 85 5.37 -15.77 -4.22
CA ILE A 85 6.02 -16.36 -3.04
C ILE A 85 6.50 -15.25 -2.10
N VAL A 86 7.07 -14.19 -2.67
CA VAL A 86 7.52 -13.01 -1.91
C VAL A 86 6.34 -12.22 -1.37
N SER A 87 5.25 -12.09 -2.13
CA SER A 87 4.02 -11.43 -1.67
C SER A 87 3.34 -12.22 -0.55
N TRP A 88 3.43 -13.56 -0.60
CA TRP A 88 2.98 -14.42 0.49
C TRP A 88 3.81 -14.24 1.77
N ALA A 89 5.13 -14.13 1.66
CA ALA A 89 5.99 -13.80 2.80
C ALA A 89 5.61 -12.45 3.44
N GLY A 90 5.37 -11.42 2.61
CA GLY A 90 4.86 -10.12 3.07
C GLY A 90 3.52 -10.24 3.78
N LEU A 91 2.57 -10.99 3.22
CA LEU A 91 1.28 -11.26 3.83
C LEU A 91 1.42 -11.89 5.23
N MET A 92 2.33 -12.84 5.41
CA MET A 92 2.56 -13.48 6.73
C MET A 92 3.10 -12.49 7.76
N VAL A 93 4.09 -11.67 7.40
CA VAL A 93 4.64 -10.60 8.26
C VAL A 93 3.52 -9.67 8.73
N TYR A 94 2.66 -9.25 7.82
CA TYR A 94 1.59 -8.32 8.09
C TYR A 94 0.44 -8.91 8.91
N ILE A 95 0.10 -10.19 8.72
CA ILE A 95 -0.91 -10.87 9.53
C ILE A 95 -0.43 -11.02 10.98
N GLU A 96 0.87 -11.27 11.18
CA GLU A 96 1.43 -11.32 12.53
C GLU A 96 1.36 -9.94 13.20
N LEU A 97 1.77 -8.88 12.51
CA LEU A 97 1.66 -7.50 13.03
C LEU A 97 0.21 -7.13 13.34
N ALA A 98 -0.71 -7.44 12.44
CA ALA A 98 -2.14 -7.30 12.68
C ALA A 98 -2.61 -8.01 13.95
N SER A 99 -2.12 -9.23 14.19
CA SER A 99 -2.47 -10.01 15.38
C SER A 99 -1.88 -9.43 16.67
N MET A 100 -0.71 -8.78 16.60
CA MET A 100 -0.06 -8.13 17.75
C MET A 100 -0.68 -6.77 18.08
N CYS A 101 -1.00 -5.98 17.05
CA CYS A 101 -1.46 -4.60 17.20
C CYS A 101 -2.98 -4.47 17.48
N GLY A 102 -3.72 -5.59 17.44
CA GLY A 102 -5.13 -5.67 17.83
C GLY A 102 -6.09 -5.58 16.65
N HIS A 103 -7.02 -6.55 16.56
CA HIS A 103 -7.96 -6.71 15.44
C HIS A 103 -9.07 -5.65 15.36
N LYS A 104 -9.17 -4.74 16.33
CA LYS A 104 -10.15 -3.62 16.34
C LYS A 104 -9.56 -2.31 15.76
N ARG A 105 -8.32 -2.31 15.29
CA ARG A 105 -7.66 -1.10 14.76
C ARG A 105 -7.60 -1.10 13.24
N SER A 106 -8.10 -0.04 12.61
CA SER A 106 -7.86 0.25 11.19
C SER A 106 -6.68 1.20 11.06
N GLY A 107 -5.93 1.15 9.96
CA GLY A 107 -4.78 2.03 9.72
C GLY A 107 -3.49 1.32 9.34
N ALA A 108 -3.47 -0.02 9.42
CA ALA A 108 -2.42 -0.90 8.92
C ALA A 108 -1.00 -0.43 9.31
N GLU A 109 -0.15 -0.11 8.33
CA GLU A 109 1.26 0.26 8.50
C GLU A 109 1.47 1.47 9.42
N VAL A 110 0.55 2.44 9.43
CA VAL A 110 0.64 3.61 10.34
C VAL A 110 0.62 3.14 11.80
N VAL A 111 -0.26 2.17 12.12
CA VAL A 111 -0.40 1.61 13.46
C VAL A 111 0.79 0.71 13.79
N TYR A 112 1.24 -0.11 12.84
CA TYR A 112 2.33 -1.07 13.07
C TYR A 112 3.66 -0.36 13.32
N LEU A 113 3.97 0.66 12.51
CA LEU A 113 5.19 1.44 12.63
C LEU A 113 5.22 2.27 13.92
N GLU A 114 4.10 2.84 14.33
CA GLU A 114 4.02 3.59 15.60
C GLU A 114 4.23 2.68 16.81
N GLN A 115 3.63 1.48 16.80
CA GLN A 115 3.84 0.53 17.89
C GLN A 115 5.26 -0.03 17.90
N ALA A 116 5.85 -0.32 16.74
CA ALA A 116 7.22 -0.82 16.66
C ALA A 116 8.24 0.24 17.11
N TYR A 117 8.10 1.48 16.62
CA TYR A 117 9.06 2.57 16.81
C TYR A 117 8.43 3.81 17.49
N PRO A 118 8.08 3.72 18.79
CA PRO A 118 7.38 4.80 19.51
C PRO A 118 8.28 6.00 19.87
N LYS A 119 9.59 5.92 19.61
CA LYS A 119 10.57 6.97 19.95
C LYS A 119 11.44 7.30 18.72
N PRO A 120 11.53 8.58 18.32
CA PRO A 120 10.72 9.73 18.78
C PRO A 120 9.25 9.62 18.34
N ARG A 121 8.32 10.07 19.19
CA ARG A 121 6.85 9.88 19.03
C ARG A 121 6.35 10.36 17.68
N TYR A 122 5.51 9.56 16.99
CA TYR A 122 4.92 9.87 15.68
C TYR A 122 5.89 10.04 14.50
N LEU A 123 7.22 9.95 14.66
CA LEU A 123 8.14 10.26 13.56
C LEU A 123 7.95 9.31 12.37
N VAL A 124 8.03 8.00 12.63
CA VAL A 124 8.02 6.98 11.56
C VAL A 124 6.64 6.90 10.91
N SER A 125 5.57 6.98 11.71
CA SER A 125 4.19 7.01 11.22
C SER A 125 3.88 8.28 10.42
N THR A 126 4.43 9.44 10.80
CA THR A 126 4.31 10.70 10.06
C THR A 126 5.01 10.64 8.71
N ILE A 127 6.28 10.21 8.69
CA ILE A 127 7.05 10.08 7.45
C ILE A 127 6.35 9.08 6.53
N PHE A 128 5.87 7.95 7.05
CA PHE A 128 5.09 6.98 6.28
C PHE A 128 3.80 7.56 5.71
N ALA A 129 2.93 8.15 6.54
CA ALA A 129 1.63 8.64 6.12
C ALA A 129 1.74 9.74 5.05
N ILE A 130 2.66 10.68 5.23
CA ILE A 130 2.85 11.79 4.28
C ILE A 130 3.51 11.29 2.99
N THR A 131 4.59 10.52 3.08
CA THR A 131 5.27 9.98 1.88
C THR A 131 4.31 9.13 1.05
N THR A 132 3.54 8.27 1.71
CA THR A 132 2.58 7.38 1.04
C THR A 132 1.39 8.16 0.47
N ALA A 133 0.97 9.25 1.11
CA ALA A 133 -0.07 10.12 0.56
C ALA A 133 0.42 10.87 -0.70
N LEU A 134 1.67 11.35 -0.68
CA LEU A 134 2.30 12.09 -1.78
C LEU A 134 2.61 11.19 -2.98
N LEU A 135 3.27 10.06 -2.76
CA LEU A 135 3.83 9.18 -3.80
C LEU A 135 2.91 8.02 -4.16
N SER A 136 1.60 8.22 -4.07
CA SER A 136 0.68 7.12 -4.20
C SER A 136 0.37 6.72 -5.64
N TYR A 137 0.23 5.41 -5.84
CA TYR A 137 -0.03 4.73 -7.12
C TYR A 137 -1.29 5.14 -7.89
N THR A 138 -2.20 5.93 -7.30
CA THR A 138 -3.43 6.36 -8.00
C THR A 138 -3.14 7.16 -9.27
N GLY A 139 -2.10 8.00 -9.26
CA GLY A 139 -1.70 8.79 -10.44
C GLY A 139 -1.23 7.88 -11.59
N VAL A 140 -0.41 6.88 -11.28
CA VAL A 140 0.09 5.88 -12.24
C VAL A 140 -1.07 5.15 -12.92
N SER A 141 -2.01 4.62 -12.16
CA SER A 141 -3.13 3.86 -12.70
C SER A 141 -4.09 4.72 -13.54
N ALA A 142 -4.26 5.99 -13.19
CA ALA A 142 -5.06 6.93 -13.98
C ALA A 142 -4.41 7.24 -15.34
N THR A 143 -3.07 7.32 -15.42
CA THR A 143 -2.37 7.52 -16.70
C THR A 143 -2.47 6.30 -17.61
N VAL A 144 -2.37 5.09 -17.06
CA VAL A 144 -2.59 3.83 -17.81
C VAL A 144 -4.01 3.75 -18.33
N PHE A 145 -5.00 4.07 -17.49
CA PHE A 145 -6.41 4.15 -17.87
C PHE A 145 -6.64 5.11 -19.04
N ALA A 146 -6.09 6.33 -18.95
CA ALA A 146 -6.21 7.34 -19.99
C ALA A 146 -5.57 6.89 -21.32
N ARG A 147 -4.35 6.32 -21.27
CA ARG A 147 -3.66 5.82 -22.47
C ARG A 147 -4.43 4.69 -23.16
N HIS A 148 -5.02 3.78 -22.39
CA HIS A 148 -5.84 2.71 -22.96
C HIS A 148 -7.14 3.27 -23.59
N ILE A 149 -7.86 4.17 -22.91
CA ILE A 149 -9.10 4.74 -23.45
C ILE A 149 -8.86 5.57 -24.72
N LEU A 150 -7.81 6.39 -24.74
CA LEU A 150 -7.46 7.20 -25.90
C LEU A 150 -7.06 6.35 -27.10
N HIS A 151 -6.42 5.20 -26.87
CA HIS A 151 -6.10 4.24 -27.93
C HIS A 151 -7.33 3.45 -28.42
N GLY A 152 -8.44 3.45 -27.68
CA GLY A 152 -9.66 2.70 -28.01
C GLY A 152 -10.69 3.43 -28.89
N PHE A 153 -10.77 4.77 -28.89
CA PHE A 153 -11.97 5.50 -29.32
C PHE A 153 -11.79 6.57 -30.41
N ASP A 154 -11.46 6.19 -31.64
CA ASP A 154 -11.72 7.10 -32.78
C ASP A 154 -13.25 7.17 -33.15
N ILE A 155 -14.13 7.60 -32.21
CA ILE A 155 -15.60 8.00 -32.34
C ILE A 155 -16.63 6.85 -32.60
N GLU A 156 -17.97 6.89 -32.43
CA GLU A 156 -18.95 7.04 -31.30
C GLU A 156 -19.93 5.81 -31.34
N ALA A 157 -20.50 5.33 -30.22
CA ALA A 157 -21.19 4.01 -30.13
C ALA A 157 -22.65 4.04 -29.60
N THR A 158 -23.58 3.28 -30.23
CA THR A 158 -25.02 3.18 -29.84
C THR A 158 -25.40 1.85 -29.14
N ALA A 159 -26.39 1.94 -28.23
CA ALA A 159 -26.73 0.95 -27.19
C ALA A 159 -27.31 -0.41 -27.63
N PHE A 160 -27.81 -0.58 -28.85
CA PHE A 160 -28.37 -1.86 -29.30
C PHE A 160 -27.27 -2.87 -29.71
N LYS A 161 -26.18 -2.37 -30.29
CA LYS A 161 -24.98 -3.17 -30.62
C LYS A 161 -24.21 -3.61 -29.36
N GLN A 162 -24.29 -2.79 -28.30
CA GLN A 162 -23.71 -3.02 -26.97
C GLN A 162 -24.33 -4.23 -26.24
N LYS A 163 -25.62 -4.51 -26.45
CA LYS A 163 -26.32 -5.64 -25.80
C LYS A 163 -26.18 -6.96 -26.56
N ALA A 164 -26.05 -6.91 -27.88
CA ALA A 164 -25.79 -8.11 -28.70
C ALA A 164 -24.40 -8.72 -28.44
N ILE A 165 -23.40 -7.87 -28.09
CA ILE A 165 -22.02 -8.30 -27.82
C ILE A 165 -21.86 -8.91 -26.42
N ALA A 166 -22.65 -8.47 -25.44
CA ALA A 166 -22.66 -9.04 -24.08
C ALA A 166 -23.07 -10.53 -24.03
N LEU A 167 -23.86 -10.99 -25.01
CA LEU A 167 -24.33 -12.39 -25.09
C LEU A 167 -23.33 -13.31 -25.83
N ALA A 168 -22.40 -12.75 -26.63
CA ALA A 168 -21.36 -13.51 -27.33
C ALA A 168 -20.13 -13.82 -26.44
N MET A 169 -20.02 -13.17 -25.27
CA MET A 169 -18.88 -13.28 -24.35
C MET A 169 -18.86 -14.54 -23.47
N LEU A 170 -19.84 -15.44 -23.58
CA LEU A 170 -19.90 -16.67 -22.78
C LEU A 170 -19.25 -17.91 -23.44
N ALA A 171 -18.65 -17.78 -24.62
CA ALA A 171 -17.93 -18.86 -25.27
C ALA A 171 -16.63 -18.37 -25.92
N SER A 172 -15.49 -18.57 -25.25
CA SER A 172 -14.19 -18.76 -25.89
C SER A 172 -13.10 -19.10 -24.86
N ALA A 173 -12.95 -20.40 -24.62
CA ALA A 173 -11.64 -20.98 -24.32
C ALA A 173 -11.24 -21.79 -25.56
N ILE A 174 -9.95 -21.74 -25.91
CA ILE A 174 -9.24 -22.51 -26.94
C ILE A 174 -9.19 -21.87 -28.34
N ALA A 175 -8.05 -21.26 -28.65
CA ALA A 175 -7.13 -21.61 -29.75
C ALA A 175 -6.10 -20.49 -29.88
N VAL A 176 -4.84 -20.75 -29.51
CA VAL A 176 -3.74 -19.78 -29.63
C VAL A 176 -2.79 -20.27 -30.74
N PRO A 177 -2.53 -19.49 -31.80
CA PRO A 177 -1.47 -19.81 -32.75
C PRO A 177 -0.11 -19.58 -32.11
N TYR A 178 0.75 -20.59 -32.18
CA TYR A 178 2.10 -20.61 -31.62
C TYR A 178 3.06 -19.82 -32.51
N THR A 179 3.53 -18.66 -32.02
CA THR A 179 4.72 -17.99 -32.56
C THR A 179 5.93 -18.45 -31.73
N GLY A 180 7.02 -18.88 -32.37
CA GLY A 180 8.11 -19.67 -31.78
C GLY A 180 8.99 -19.02 -30.71
N ASN A 181 8.45 -18.17 -29.83
CA ASN A 181 9.17 -17.38 -28.82
C ASN A 181 9.69 -18.17 -27.60
N LEU A 182 9.50 -19.50 -27.57
CA LEU A 182 9.96 -20.38 -26.48
C LEU A 182 11.12 -21.30 -26.87
N SER A 183 11.69 -21.13 -28.07
CA SER A 183 12.81 -21.95 -28.55
C SER A 183 14.11 -21.70 -27.76
N HIS A 184 14.36 -20.44 -27.34
CA HIS A 184 15.49 -20.06 -26.49
C HIS A 184 15.06 -19.03 -25.39
N PRO A 185 14.33 -19.47 -24.35
CA PRO A 185 13.66 -18.56 -23.41
C PRO A 185 14.62 -17.68 -22.58
N PHE A 186 15.86 -18.12 -22.36
CA PHE A 186 16.86 -17.40 -21.56
C PHE A 186 17.94 -16.68 -22.39
N GLU A 187 17.77 -16.61 -23.70
CA GLU A 187 18.77 -15.95 -24.55
C GLU A 187 18.71 -14.42 -24.38
N GLY A 188 19.85 -13.81 -24.04
CA GLY A 188 19.98 -12.37 -23.78
C GLY A 188 19.58 -11.92 -22.37
N THR A 189 19.49 -12.83 -21.38
CA THR A 189 19.20 -12.46 -19.98
C THR A 189 20.27 -11.51 -19.44
N LYS A 190 19.85 -10.32 -19.02
CA LYS A 190 20.70 -9.36 -18.30
C LYS A 190 20.63 -9.65 -16.80
N ILE A 191 21.63 -10.35 -16.27
CA ILE A 191 21.81 -10.55 -14.83
C ILE A 191 22.69 -9.40 -14.31
N GLU A 192 22.11 -8.21 -14.24
CA GLU A 192 22.78 -7.00 -13.75
C GLU A 192 21.99 -6.44 -12.55
N GLY A 193 22.68 -5.89 -11.55
CA GLY A 193 22.07 -5.50 -10.28
C GLY A 193 20.88 -4.55 -10.44
N ASN A 194 21.07 -3.43 -11.14
CA ASN A 194 20.02 -2.43 -11.33
C ASN A 194 18.86 -2.93 -12.22
N PRO A 195 19.07 -3.47 -13.45
CA PRO A 195 17.98 -4.01 -14.27
C PRO A 195 17.21 -5.15 -13.60
N LEU A 196 17.87 -5.99 -12.81
CA LEU A 196 17.20 -7.05 -12.05
C LEU A 196 16.35 -6.45 -10.91
N ALA A 197 16.85 -5.43 -10.22
CA ALA A 197 16.13 -4.77 -9.13
C ALA A 197 14.90 -4.00 -9.61
N THR A 198 15.02 -3.22 -10.69
CA THR A 198 13.89 -2.48 -11.28
C THR A 198 12.84 -3.44 -11.83
N SER A 199 13.26 -4.52 -12.50
CA SER A 199 12.37 -5.60 -12.94
C SER A 199 11.61 -6.23 -11.78
N PHE A 200 12.32 -6.58 -10.70
CA PHE A 200 11.69 -7.17 -9.52
C PHE A 200 10.74 -6.17 -8.83
N ALA A 201 11.11 -4.89 -8.72
CA ALA A 201 10.25 -3.85 -8.17
C ALA A 201 8.97 -3.69 -8.99
N LYS A 202 9.06 -3.70 -10.32
CA LYS A 202 7.92 -3.62 -11.25
C LYS A 202 7.01 -4.84 -11.19
N VAL A 203 7.57 -6.06 -11.13
CA VAL A 203 6.76 -7.26 -10.91
C VAL A 203 6.11 -7.20 -9.51
N ASN A 204 6.83 -6.76 -8.48
CA ASN A 204 6.27 -6.62 -7.14
C ASN A 204 5.12 -5.60 -7.12
N PHE A 205 5.25 -4.50 -7.87
CA PHE A 205 4.19 -3.51 -8.08
C PHE A 205 2.91 -4.13 -8.65
N SER A 206 3.01 -5.07 -9.60
CA SER A 206 1.82 -5.77 -10.14
C SER A 206 1.05 -6.55 -9.06
N PHE A 207 1.71 -7.03 -8.02
CA PHE A 207 1.08 -7.76 -6.92
C PHE A 207 0.69 -6.87 -5.73
N VAL A 208 0.98 -5.56 -5.75
CA VAL A 208 0.54 -4.64 -4.69
C VAL A 208 -0.99 -4.61 -4.64
N GLY A 209 -1.56 -4.74 -3.42
CA GLY A 209 -3.01 -4.82 -3.21
C GLY A 209 -3.42 -5.97 -2.29
N TRP A 210 -2.54 -6.94 -2.03
CA TRP A 210 -2.78 -8.02 -1.08
C TRP A 210 -2.99 -7.55 0.38
N ASN A 211 -2.47 -6.36 0.73
CA ASN A 211 -2.59 -5.73 2.05
C ASN A 211 -3.83 -4.81 2.19
N THR A 212 -4.63 -4.62 1.14
CA THR A 212 -5.77 -3.68 1.12
C THR A 212 -6.76 -3.93 2.27
N ILE A 213 -7.10 -5.20 2.51
CA ILE A 213 -8.00 -5.60 3.59
C ILE A 213 -7.48 -5.23 5.00
N LEU A 214 -6.17 -5.09 5.19
CA LEU A 214 -5.60 -4.73 6.50
C LEU A 214 -5.92 -3.29 6.88
N GLY A 215 -6.12 -2.41 5.90
CA GLY A 215 -6.65 -1.06 6.14
C GLY A 215 -8.11 -1.06 6.61
N LEU A 216 -8.84 -2.14 6.35
CA LEU A 216 -10.27 -2.32 6.68
C LEU A 216 -10.46 -3.29 7.87
N MET A 217 -9.42 -3.53 8.66
CA MET A 217 -9.42 -4.57 9.69
C MET A 217 -10.56 -4.41 10.72
N ALA A 218 -10.85 -3.17 11.14
CA ALA A 218 -11.95 -2.92 12.09
C ALA A 218 -13.35 -3.08 11.47
N GLU A 219 -13.46 -3.25 10.15
CA GLU A 219 -14.72 -3.45 9.43
C GLU A 219 -14.98 -4.95 9.12
N VAL A 220 -14.05 -5.85 9.46
CA VAL A 220 -14.16 -7.29 9.21
C VAL A 220 -15.14 -7.96 10.17
N ARG A 221 -16.11 -8.68 9.61
CA ARG A 221 -17.16 -9.39 10.36
C ARG A 221 -16.68 -10.76 10.83
N GLY A 222 -16.91 -11.08 12.11
CA GLY A 222 -16.75 -12.43 12.66
C GLY A 222 -16.10 -12.48 14.03
N ARG A 223 -16.10 -13.68 14.64
CA ARG A 223 -15.41 -13.94 15.93
C ARG A 223 -13.88 -13.92 15.80
N ASP A 224 -13.34 -14.32 14.63
CA ASP A 224 -11.89 -14.37 14.37
C ASP A 224 -11.48 -13.54 13.12
N PRO A 225 -11.37 -12.20 13.19
CA PRO A 225 -11.01 -11.36 12.05
C PRO A 225 -9.66 -11.71 11.41
N VAL A 226 -8.66 -12.05 12.23
CA VAL A 226 -7.30 -12.42 11.79
C VAL A 226 -7.32 -13.66 10.88
N ARG A 227 -8.14 -14.65 11.22
CA ARG A 227 -8.26 -15.89 10.43
C ARG A 227 -8.94 -15.63 9.08
N THR A 228 -9.96 -14.77 9.07
CA THR A 228 -10.67 -14.35 7.85
C THR A 228 -9.73 -13.62 6.91
N ILE A 229 -8.97 -12.64 7.42
CA ILE A 229 -7.99 -11.87 6.65
C ILE A 229 -6.91 -12.79 6.08
N ARG A 230 -6.37 -13.71 6.89
CA ARG A 230 -5.36 -14.66 6.41
C ARG A 230 -5.85 -15.48 5.24
N ARG A 231 -7.05 -16.06 5.36
CA ARG A 231 -7.64 -16.89 4.31
C ARG A 231 -7.97 -16.06 3.06
N ALA A 232 -8.52 -14.85 3.24
CA ALA A 232 -8.87 -13.96 2.13
C ALA A 232 -7.62 -13.48 1.38
N GLY A 233 -6.57 -13.09 2.12
CA GLY A 233 -5.27 -12.72 1.55
C GLY A 233 -4.66 -13.86 0.74
N LEU A 234 -4.61 -15.07 1.30
CA LEU A 234 -4.14 -16.27 0.61
C LEU A 234 -4.95 -16.57 -0.66
N ALA A 235 -6.28 -16.57 -0.57
CA ALA A 235 -7.15 -16.82 -1.71
C ALA A 235 -6.94 -15.79 -2.83
N SER A 236 -6.88 -14.49 -2.48
CA SER A 236 -6.64 -13.42 -3.44
C SER A 236 -5.28 -13.52 -4.13
N LEU A 237 -4.23 -13.91 -3.39
CA LEU A 237 -2.89 -14.14 -3.96
C LEU A 237 -2.90 -15.32 -4.95
N ILE A 238 -3.53 -16.45 -4.60
CA ILE A 238 -3.58 -17.62 -5.48
C ILE A 238 -4.35 -17.30 -6.76
N ILE A 239 -5.54 -16.70 -6.64
CA ILE A 239 -6.37 -16.32 -7.79
C ILE A 239 -5.59 -15.38 -8.72
N THR A 240 -4.99 -14.33 -8.16
CA THR A 240 -4.26 -13.34 -8.96
C THR A 240 -3.01 -13.92 -9.60
N SER A 241 -2.27 -14.77 -8.89
CA SER A 241 -1.06 -15.41 -9.42
C SER A 241 -1.38 -16.30 -10.61
N LEU A 242 -2.44 -17.11 -10.52
CA LEU A 242 -2.89 -17.95 -11.63
C LEU A 242 -3.27 -17.11 -12.84
N LEU A 243 -4.04 -16.03 -12.65
CA LEU A 243 -4.46 -15.14 -13.72
C LEU A 243 -3.28 -14.40 -14.37
N PHE A 244 -2.31 -13.94 -13.58
CA PHE A 244 -1.14 -13.25 -14.11
C PHE A 244 -0.23 -14.18 -14.89
N LEU A 245 0.02 -15.39 -14.39
CA LEU A 245 0.84 -16.39 -15.08
C LEU A 245 0.22 -16.80 -16.41
N THR A 246 -1.10 -17.04 -16.46
CA THR A 246 -1.78 -17.36 -17.72
C THR A 246 -1.79 -16.19 -18.69
N THR A 247 -1.95 -14.96 -18.21
CA THR A 247 -1.89 -13.74 -19.03
C THR A 247 -0.51 -13.54 -19.65
N ILE A 248 0.56 -13.68 -18.86
CA ILE A 248 1.94 -13.52 -19.34
C ILE A 248 2.30 -14.60 -20.33
N LEU A 249 1.92 -15.85 -20.05
CA LEU A 249 2.11 -16.94 -20.99
C LEU A 249 1.38 -16.64 -22.31
N SER A 250 0.18 -16.07 -22.24
CA SER A 250 -0.58 -15.68 -23.43
C SER A 250 0.14 -14.58 -24.22
N PHE A 251 0.65 -13.54 -23.56
CA PHE A 251 1.42 -12.46 -24.21
C PHE A 251 2.65 -13.01 -24.93
N VAL A 252 3.42 -13.86 -24.27
CA VAL A 252 4.65 -14.43 -24.80
C VAL A 252 4.41 -15.35 -26.00
N ILE A 253 3.30 -16.09 -26.01
CA ILE A 253 2.97 -17.00 -27.13
C ILE A 253 2.56 -16.22 -28.39
N VAL A 254 1.92 -15.07 -28.23
CA VAL A 254 1.31 -14.31 -29.34
C VAL A 254 2.20 -13.18 -29.86
N LEU A 255 2.87 -12.46 -28.95
CA LEU A 255 3.68 -11.30 -29.28
C LEU A 255 5.15 -11.66 -29.29
N THR A 256 5.88 -11.15 -30.27
CA THR A 256 7.35 -11.25 -30.33
C THR A 256 7.99 -10.44 -29.20
N LYS A 257 9.25 -10.76 -28.89
CA LYS A 257 10.03 -10.04 -27.87
C LYS A 257 10.07 -8.53 -28.14
N GLU A 258 10.29 -8.13 -29.38
CA GLU A 258 10.38 -6.74 -29.83
C GLU A 258 9.04 -6.01 -29.67
N GLU A 259 7.94 -6.64 -30.10
CA GLU A 259 6.61 -6.07 -29.91
C GLU A 259 6.25 -5.87 -28.43
N ILE A 260 6.63 -6.80 -27.55
CA ILE A 260 6.38 -6.66 -26.10
C ILE A 260 7.22 -5.51 -25.54
N THR A 261 8.48 -5.35 -25.95
CA THR A 261 9.34 -4.27 -25.44
C THR A 261 8.90 -2.90 -25.92
N ASP A 262 8.36 -2.81 -27.14
CA ASP A 262 7.95 -1.53 -27.76
C ASP A 262 6.53 -1.11 -27.35
N ALA A 263 5.71 -2.05 -26.87
CA ALA A 263 4.33 -1.78 -26.48
C ALA A 263 4.17 -0.88 -25.25
N ASN A 264 5.17 -0.79 -24.37
CA ASN A 264 5.15 0.00 -23.14
C ASN A 264 3.81 -0.17 -22.36
N GLU A 265 3.04 0.90 -22.17
CA GLU A 265 1.77 0.84 -21.43
C GLU A 265 0.60 0.23 -22.21
N VAL A 266 0.67 0.10 -23.54
CA VAL A 266 -0.44 -0.38 -24.38
C VAL A 266 -0.32 -1.87 -24.74
N LEU A 267 0.52 -2.64 -24.03
CA LEU A 267 0.73 -4.07 -24.28
C LEU A 267 -0.57 -4.87 -24.29
N GLY A 268 -1.48 -4.59 -23.36
CA GLY A 268 -2.80 -5.23 -23.36
C GLY A 268 -3.57 -4.97 -24.66
N ALA A 269 -3.64 -3.72 -25.10
CA ALA A 269 -4.31 -3.35 -26.35
C ALA A 269 -3.64 -3.97 -27.59
N LEU A 270 -2.31 -3.96 -27.64
CA LEU A 270 -1.52 -4.55 -28.72
C LEU A 270 -1.76 -6.06 -28.83
N PHE A 271 -1.75 -6.77 -27.70
CA PHE A 271 -2.06 -8.20 -27.66
C PHE A 271 -3.42 -8.49 -28.30
N PHE A 272 -4.47 -7.78 -27.87
CA PHE A 272 -5.80 -8.00 -28.39
C PHE A 272 -5.92 -7.66 -29.88
N ARG A 273 -5.27 -6.57 -30.33
CA ARG A 273 -5.20 -6.19 -31.74
C ARG A 273 -4.54 -7.28 -32.58
N LYS A 274 -3.48 -7.91 -32.07
CA LYS A 274 -2.76 -8.99 -32.77
C LYS A 274 -3.56 -10.30 -32.82
N VAL A 275 -4.28 -10.65 -31.75
CA VAL A 275 -5.11 -11.87 -31.71
C VAL A 275 -6.37 -11.75 -32.56
N TYR A 276 -7.07 -10.63 -32.47
CA TYR A 276 -8.43 -10.47 -33.02
C TYR A 276 -8.50 -9.56 -34.26
N GLY A 277 -7.36 -9.03 -34.72
CA GLY A 277 -7.25 -8.11 -35.86
C GLY A 277 -7.90 -6.74 -35.61
N ASP A 278 -7.90 -5.85 -36.60
CA ASP A 278 -8.49 -4.51 -36.50
C ASP A 278 -10.03 -4.50 -36.61
N THR A 279 -10.68 -5.27 -35.74
CA THR A 279 -12.14 -5.33 -35.64
C THR A 279 -12.67 -4.32 -34.62
N ALA A 280 -13.95 -3.93 -34.71
CA ALA A 280 -14.57 -3.03 -33.73
C ALA A 280 -14.49 -3.57 -32.27
N ALA A 281 -14.37 -4.89 -32.09
CA ALA A 281 -14.14 -5.51 -30.79
C ALA A 281 -12.76 -5.16 -30.20
N THR A 282 -11.73 -5.00 -31.04
CA THR A 282 -10.38 -4.63 -30.58
C THR A 282 -10.23 -3.20 -30.09
N LYS A 283 -11.15 -2.33 -30.51
CA LYS A 283 -11.29 -0.96 -30.00
C LYS A 283 -11.93 -0.89 -28.61
N LEU A 284 -12.65 -1.95 -28.17
CA LEU A 284 -13.33 -2.00 -26.86
C LEU A 284 -12.47 -2.63 -25.75
N PHE A 285 -11.51 -3.50 -26.08
CA PHE A 285 -10.64 -4.12 -25.06
C PHE A 285 -9.87 -3.11 -24.19
N PRO A 286 -9.36 -1.99 -24.72
CA PRO A 286 -8.73 -0.97 -23.89
C PRO A 286 -9.69 -0.37 -22.85
N ILE A 287 -11.01 -0.35 -23.11
CA ILE A 287 -12.02 0.11 -22.15
C ILE A 287 -12.17 -0.90 -21.01
N PHE A 288 -12.19 -2.20 -21.30
CA PHE A 288 -12.25 -3.23 -20.27
C PHE A 288 -10.99 -3.22 -19.39
N ILE A 289 -9.82 -3.03 -20.02
CA ILE A 289 -8.57 -2.78 -19.29
C ILE A 289 -8.70 -1.53 -18.41
N GLY A 290 -9.33 -0.48 -18.93
CA GLY A 290 -9.64 0.72 -18.18
C GLY A 290 -10.57 0.47 -16.98
N ILE A 291 -11.69 -0.22 -17.17
CA ILE A 291 -12.64 -0.56 -16.10
C ILE A 291 -11.96 -1.43 -15.02
N SER A 292 -11.12 -2.37 -15.42
CA SER A 292 -10.30 -3.16 -14.49
C SER A 292 -9.36 -2.26 -13.69
N SER A 293 -8.66 -1.34 -14.36
CA SER A 293 -7.75 -0.37 -13.72
C SER A 293 -8.50 0.54 -12.74
N PHE A 294 -9.72 0.95 -13.09
CA PHE A 294 -10.60 1.74 -12.23
C PHE A 294 -11.03 0.96 -10.97
N GLY A 295 -11.37 -0.33 -11.10
CA GLY A 295 -11.67 -1.21 -9.96
C GLY A 295 -10.51 -1.27 -8.96
N GLY A 296 -9.27 -1.37 -9.46
CA GLY A 296 -8.06 -1.29 -8.65
C GLY A 296 -7.90 0.05 -7.92
N ILE A 297 -8.10 1.15 -8.64
CA ILE A 297 -8.06 2.52 -8.07
C ILE A 297 -9.08 2.67 -6.93
N VAL A 298 -10.32 2.23 -7.12
CA VAL A 298 -11.38 2.31 -6.09
C VAL A 298 -11.00 1.49 -4.87
N SER A 299 -10.54 0.25 -5.07
CA SER A 299 -10.15 -0.66 -3.99
C SER A 299 -9.00 -0.07 -3.16
N MET A 300 -7.98 0.48 -3.82
CA MET A 300 -6.84 1.10 -3.15
C MET A 300 -7.21 2.42 -2.46
N SER A 301 -8.16 3.17 -3.03
CA SER A 301 -8.68 4.40 -2.41
C SER A 301 -9.38 4.11 -1.09
N LEU A 302 -10.07 2.97 -0.95
CA LEU A 302 -10.65 2.54 0.32
C LEU A 302 -9.57 2.36 1.39
N TYR A 303 -8.49 1.66 1.06
CA TYR A 303 -7.36 1.45 1.97
C TYR A 303 -6.72 2.77 2.42
N TYR A 304 -6.33 3.65 1.48
CA TYR A 304 -5.69 4.92 1.82
C TYR A 304 -6.57 5.85 2.64
N ALA A 305 -7.88 5.86 2.36
CA ALA A 305 -8.84 6.63 3.12
C ALA A 305 -8.85 6.27 4.61
N ARG A 306 -8.72 4.97 4.94
CA ARG A 306 -8.66 4.50 6.35
C ARG A 306 -7.29 4.77 6.96
N MET A 307 -6.23 4.48 6.22
CA MET A 307 -4.85 4.74 6.65
C MET A 307 -4.63 6.21 7.04
N LEU A 308 -5.06 7.12 6.18
CA LEU A 308 -4.84 8.55 6.36
C LEU A 308 -5.82 9.18 7.38
N ARG A 309 -7.05 8.62 7.50
CA ARG A 309 -7.96 8.93 8.62
C ARG A 309 -7.33 8.55 9.96
N GLU A 310 -6.75 7.36 10.06
CA GLU A 310 -6.11 6.90 11.29
C GLU A 310 -4.87 7.73 11.62
N ALA A 311 -4.03 8.05 10.62
CA ALA A 311 -2.92 8.98 10.81
C ALA A 311 -3.42 10.34 11.36
N GLY A 312 -4.47 10.91 10.74
CA GLY A 312 -5.10 12.14 11.24
C GLY A 312 -5.68 12.01 12.67
N ARG A 313 -6.23 10.84 13.03
CA ARG A 313 -6.77 10.54 14.37
C ARG A 313 -5.67 10.38 15.42
N GLN A 314 -4.46 10.02 15.01
CA GLN A 314 -3.27 9.98 15.87
C GLN A 314 -2.62 11.36 16.02
N GLY A 315 -3.16 12.40 15.36
CA GLY A 315 -2.62 13.75 15.39
C GLY A 315 -1.37 13.96 14.53
N VAL A 316 -1.01 12.98 13.70
CA VAL A 316 0.09 13.06 12.73
C VAL A 316 -0.09 14.23 11.74
N LEU A 317 -1.35 14.59 11.45
CA LEU A 317 -1.71 15.70 10.56
C LEU A 317 -2.37 16.86 11.33
N PRO A 318 -2.10 18.13 10.96
CA PRO A 318 -2.73 19.30 11.56
C PRO A 318 -4.25 19.27 11.32
N PHE A 319 -5.06 19.71 12.29
CA PHE A 319 -6.53 19.66 12.23
C PHE A 319 -7.13 18.24 12.28
N ALA A 320 -6.79 17.46 13.33
CA ALA A 320 -7.29 16.10 13.55
C ALA A 320 -8.82 15.93 13.39
N THR A 321 -9.60 16.96 13.73
CA THR A 321 -11.06 16.99 13.57
C THR A 321 -11.53 17.01 12.11
N PHE A 322 -10.76 17.62 11.20
CA PHE A 322 -11.06 17.59 9.76
C PHE A 322 -10.82 16.18 9.17
N TRP A 323 -9.71 15.52 9.57
CA TRP A 323 -9.33 14.20 9.04
C TRP A 323 -10.18 13.04 9.57
N SER A 324 -10.62 13.15 10.83
CA SER A 324 -11.41 12.10 11.50
C SER A 324 -12.90 12.15 11.18
N ARG A 325 -13.40 13.25 10.59
CA ARG A 325 -14.82 13.46 10.26
C ARG A 325 -15.32 12.47 9.21
N VAL A 326 -16.39 11.76 9.56
CA VAL A 326 -17.12 10.86 8.65
C VAL A 326 -18.39 11.57 8.19
N GLY A 327 -18.57 11.71 6.86
CA GLY A 327 -19.74 12.37 6.29
C GLY A 327 -21.02 11.51 6.34
N ARG A 328 -22.15 12.07 5.90
CA ARG A 328 -23.46 11.39 5.83
C ARG A 328 -23.43 10.06 5.08
N PHE A 329 -22.53 9.90 4.11
CA PHE A 329 -22.35 8.69 3.31
C PHE A 329 -21.37 7.68 3.92
N LYS A 330 -20.96 7.83 5.20
CA LYS A 330 -19.96 6.98 5.86
C LYS A 330 -18.60 6.96 5.14
N THR A 331 -18.25 8.07 4.51
CA THR A 331 -16.97 8.26 3.81
C THR A 331 -16.13 9.34 4.50
N PRO A 332 -14.81 9.11 4.67
CA PRO A 332 -13.91 10.12 5.21
C PRO A 332 -13.49 11.08 4.09
N PHE A 333 -14.19 12.22 3.99
CA PHE A 333 -14.03 13.16 2.88
C PHE A 333 -12.64 13.83 2.84
N GLY A 334 -12.14 14.31 3.98
CA GLY A 334 -10.85 15.01 4.07
C GLY A 334 -9.66 14.18 3.54
N PRO A 335 -9.46 12.95 4.05
CA PRO A 335 -8.42 12.04 3.54
C PRO A 335 -8.51 11.77 2.03
N LEU A 336 -9.72 11.54 1.50
CA LEU A 336 -9.92 11.29 0.07
C LEU A 336 -9.62 12.53 -0.78
N LEU A 337 -10.01 13.73 -0.33
CA LEU A 337 -9.76 14.98 -1.04
C LEU A 337 -8.26 15.29 -1.11
N LEU A 338 -7.54 15.18 0.00
CA LEU A 338 -6.08 15.36 0.02
C LEU A 338 -5.43 14.39 -0.96
N LYS A 339 -5.85 13.12 -0.91
CA LYS A 339 -5.32 12.09 -1.78
C LYS A 339 -5.53 12.42 -3.26
N TRP A 340 -6.71 12.89 -3.62
CA TRP A 340 -7.03 13.31 -4.99
C TRP A 340 -6.18 14.50 -5.42
N CYS A 341 -6.07 15.55 -4.58
CA CYS A 341 -5.28 16.74 -4.88
C CYS A 341 -3.80 16.41 -5.12
N LEU A 342 -3.21 15.59 -4.25
CA LEU A 342 -1.82 15.17 -4.38
C LEU A 342 -1.59 14.33 -5.63
N SER A 343 -2.52 13.41 -5.94
CA SER A 343 -2.44 12.58 -7.15
C SER A 343 -2.57 13.42 -8.42
N ALA A 344 -3.47 14.42 -8.43
CA ALA A 344 -3.63 15.35 -9.55
C ALA A 344 -2.39 16.22 -9.73
N CYS A 345 -1.81 16.74 -8.64
CA CYS A 345 -0.58 17.53 -8.68
C CYS A 345 0.60 16.72 -9.25
N LEU A 346 0.76 15.45 -8.82
CA LEU A 346 1.80 14.54 -9.33
C LEU A 346 1.65 14.31 -10.84
N VAL A 347 0.42 14.08 -11.31
CA VAL A 347 0.13 13.89 -12.73
C VAL A 347 0.40 15.15 -13.56
N ILE A 348 0.10 16.33 -13.01
CA ILE A 348 0.36 17.61 -13.70
C ILE A 348 1.86 17.95 -13.70
N ALA A 349 2.57 17.66 -12.62
CA ALA A 349 3.98 18.00 -12.46
C ALA A 349 4.92 17.08 -13.25
N THR A 350 4.44 15.92 -13.72
CA THR A 350 5.26 14.96 -14.46
C THR A 350 5.21 15.21 -15.97
N PRO A 351 6.37 15.26 -16.67
CA PRO A 351 6.41 15.39 -18.13
C PRO A 351 5.71 14.21 -18.84
N ALA A 352 5.37 14.34 -20.13
CA ALA A 352 4.53 13.35 -20.83
C ALA A 352 5.23 12.04 -21.29
N GLY A 353 6.52 11.82 -20.98
CA GLY A 353 7.37 10.71 -21.48
C GLY A 353 7.33 9.40 -20.64
N ASP A 354 8.52 8.83 -20.35
CA ASP A 354 8.84 7.63 -19.51
C ASP A 354 8.26 7.62 -18.07
N THR A 355 7.32 8.52 -17.83
CA THR A 355 6.67 8.84 -16.56
C THR A 355 6.06 7.65 -15.87
N PHE A 356 5.57 6.64 -16.60
CA PHE A 356 5.05 5.44 -15.96
C PHE A 356 6.14 4.67 -15.20
N ALA A 357 7.25 4.33 -15.88
CA ALA A 357 8.35 3.59 -15.25
C ALA A 357 8.91 4.38 -14.06
N PHE A 358 9.23 5.66 -14.28
CA PHE A 358 9.73 6.53 -13.23
C PHE A 358 8.77 6.65 -12.03
N LEU A 359 7.47 6.84 -12.27
CA LEU A 359 6.50 6.98 -11.19
C LEU A 359 6.30 5.66 -10.42
N VAL A 360 6.31 4.51 -11.10
CA VAL A 360 6.27 3.20 -10.45
C VAL A 360 7.49 3.01 -9.55
N ASP A 361 8.68 3.35 -10.04
CA ASP A 361 9.92 3.19 -9.28
C ASP A 361 10.00 4.20 -8.12
N LEU A 362 9.57 5.45 -8.35
CA LEU A 362 9.52 6.50 -7.33
C LEU A 362 8.53 6.19 -6.21
N SER A 363 7.38 5.59 -6.52
CA SER A 363 6.37 5.19 -5.53
C SER A 363 6.70 3.86 -4.84
N GLY A 364 7.32 2.93 -5.57
CA GLY A 364 7.77 1.64 -5.06
C GLY A 364 8.92 1.75 -4.05
N TYR A 365 9.89 2.64 -4.30
CA TYR A 365 11.12 2.70 -3.51
C TYR A 365 10.90 3.06 -2.02
N PRO A 366 10.15 4.13 -1.65
CA PRO A 366 9.79 4.37 -0.25
C PRO A 366 9.04 3.19 0.37
N GLY A 367 8.15 2.55 -0.41
CA GLY A 367 7.43 1.35 0.02
C GLY A 367 8.36 0.23 0.48
N LEU A 368 9.51 0.03 -0.18
CA LEU A 368 10.53 -0.93 0.23
C LEU A 368 11.20 -0.55 1.57
N VAL A 369 11.49 0.72 1.79
CA VAL A 369 12.08 1.21 3.05
C VAL A 369 11.12 0.97 4.21
N PHE A 370 9.83 1.26 4.03
CA PHE A 370 8.83 1.00 5.06
C PHE A 370 8.52 -0.48 5.23
N ALA A 371 8.56 -1.29 4.16
CA ALA A 371 8.45 -2.74 4.26
C ALA A 371 9.59 -3.33 5.10
N LEU A 372 10.83 -2.84 4.91
CA LEU A 372 11.98 -3.21 5.74
C LEU A 372 11.76 -2.83 7.21
N ALA A 373 11.36 -1.59 7.47
CA ALA A 373 11.10 -1.10 8.83
C ALA A 373 9.99 -1.91 9.53
N THR A 374 8.89 -2.18 8.82
CA THR A 374 7.75 -2.96 9.30
C THR A 374 8.14 -4.40 9.64
N SER A 375 8.97 -5.02 8.79
CA SER A 375 9.43 -6.40 9.00
C SER A 375 10.42 -6.52 10.15
N CYS A 376 11.34 -5.57 10.30
CA CYS A 376 12.20 -5.48 11.48
C CYS A 376 11.38 -5.22 12.75
N GLY A 377 10.29 -4.45 12.61
CA GLY A 377 9.33 -4.16 13.67
C GLY A 377 8.69 -5.40 14.29
N VAL A 378 8.57 -6.50 13.54
CA VAL A 378 8.09 -7.80 14.07
C VAL A 378 8.99 -8.28 15.21
N TRP A 379 10.31 -8.28 15.04
CA TRP A 379 11.23 -8.74 16.08
C TRP A 379 11.25 -7.79 17.27
N VAL A 380 11.20 -6.48 17.02
CA VAL A 380 11.12 -5.46 18.09
C VAL A 380 9.86 -5.65 18.94
N LEU A 381 8.71 -5.90 18.30
CA LEU A 381 7.44 -6.13 19.00
C LEU A 381 7.40 -7.46 19.72
N ARG A 382 7.98 -8.53 19.14
CA ARG A 382 8.10 -9.84 19.83
C ARG A 382 8.88 -9.72 21.13
N ASP A 383 10.06 -9.09 21.08
CA ASP A 383 10.91 -8.88 22.25
C ASP A 383 10.19 -8.03 23.32
N ARG A 384 9.55 -6.94 22.90
CA ARG A 384 8.80 -6.06 23.83
C ARG A 384 7.62 -6.79 24.48
N ARG A 385 6.83 -7.54 23.72
CA ARG A 385 5.70 -8.32 24.25
C ARG A 385 6.17 -9.43 25.19
N ALA A 386 7.28 -10.09 24.88
CA ALA A 386 7.88 -11.09 25.76
C ALA A 386 8.30 -10.48 27.10
N LYS A 387 8.92 -9.29 27.08
CA LYS A 387 9.28 -8.52 28.29
C LYS A 387 8.07 -8.09 29.12
N MET A 388 6.93 -7.85 28.47
CA MET A 388 5.67 -7.48 29.12
C MET A 388 4.83 -8.68 29.59
N GLY A 389 5.26 -9.93 29.33
CA GLY A 389 4.52 -11.12 29.72
C GLY A 389 3.15 -11.26 29.04
N LEU A 390 2.94 -10.63 27.88
CA LEU A 390 1.66 -10.66 27.16
C LEU A 390 1.41 -12.04 26.53
N PRO A 391 0.14 -12.47 26.40
CA PRO A 391 -0.20 -13.75 25.76
C PRO A 391 0.29 -13.82 24.31
N GLU A 392 0.53 -15.05 23.85
CA GLU A 392 0.91 -15.31 22.46
C GLU A 392 -0.14 -14.75 21.51
N HIS A 393 0.34 -14.16 20.42
CA HIS A 393 -0.50 -13.56 19.40
C HIS A 393 -1.13 -14.64 18.51
N ALA A 394 -2.29 -14.35 17.92
CA ALA A 394 -3.08 -15.35 17.18
C ALA A 394 -2.38 -15.98 15.96
N PHE A 395 -1.34 -15.33 15.40
CA PHE A 395 -0.57 -15.86 14.28
C PHE A 395 0.89 -15.42 14.30
N LYS A 396 1.82 -16.39 14.33
CA LYS A 396 3.26 -16.17 14.32
C LYS A 396 3.87 -16.58 12.98
N ALA A 397 4.50 -15.65 12.27
CA ALA A 397 5.21 -15.95 11.05
C ALA A 397 6.54 -16.66 11.37
N PRO A 398 6.96 -17.68 10.59
CA PRO A 398 8.26 -18.31 10.79
C PRO A 398 9.39 -17.29 10.61
N ASN A 399 10.42 -17.34 11.47
CA ASN A 399 11.56 -16.42 11.42
C ASN A 399 12.25 -16.41 10.05
N ILE A 400 12.33 -17.57 9.39
CA ILE A 400 12.92 -17.69 8.06
C ILE A 400 12.16 -16.89 7.00
N VAL A 401 10.83 -16.79 7.13
CA VAL A 401 9.97 -16.02 6.21
C VAL A 401 10.17 -14.52 6.43
N VAL A 402 10.21 -14.08 7.70
CA VAL A 402 10.49 -12.67 8.05
C VAL A 402 11.89 -12.27 7.57
N LEU A 403 12.89 -13.14 7.79
CA LEU A 403 14.26 -12.92 7.34
C LEU A 403 14.35 -12.84 5.81
N ALA A 404 13.72 -13.76 5.08
CA ALA A 404 13.69 -13.72 3.62
C ALA A 404 13.09 -12.40 3.09
N TYR A 405 12.03 -11.91 3.73
CA TYR A 405 11.39 -10.66 3.33
C TYR A 405 12.24 -9.42 3.68
N VAL A 406 12.99 -9.46 4.79
CA VAL A 406 14.00 -8.44 5.13
C VAL A 406 15.14 -8.44 4.13
N VAL A 407 15.71 -9.60 3.83
CA VAL A 407 16.81 -9.74 2.84
C VAL A 407 16.37 -9.23 1.47
N LYS A 408 15.16 -9.59 1.01
CA LYS A 408 14.56 -9.05 -0.21
C LYS A 408 14.47 -7.52 -0.17
N SER A 409 14.00 -6.95 0.93
CA SER A 409 13.82 -5.50 1.05
C SER A 409 15.18 -4.78 1.03
N VAL A 410 16.19 -5.30 1.74
CA VAL A 410 17.56 -4.76 1.71
C VAL A 410 18.16 -4.86 0.32
N ALA A 411 18.05 -6.02 -0.33
CA ALA A 411 18.59 -6.23 -1.66
C ALA A 411 18.01 -5.23 -2.67
N LEU A 412 16.69 -5.00 -2.65
CA LEU A 412 16.03 -4.06 -3.57
C LEU A 412 16.21 -2.59 -3.20
N ILE A 413 16.66 -2.27 -1.99
CA ILE A 413 17.08 -0.91 -1.63
C ILE A 413 18.51 -0.65 -2.12
N VAL A 414 19.40 -1.66 -2.06
CA VAL A 414 20.83 -1.51 -2.38
C VAL A 414 21.13 -1.68 -3.86
N MET A 415 20.56 -2.70 -4.52
CA MET A 415 20.86 -3.04 -5.91
C MET A 415 20.60 -1.89 -6.91
N PRO A 416 19.56 -1.05 -6.76
CA PRO A 416 19.36 0.13 -7.61
C PRO A 416 20.54 1.10 -7.69
N TRP A 417 21.38 1.20 -6.65
CA TRP A 417 22.50 2.13 -6.62
C TRP A 417 23.69 1.66 -7.46
N ILE A 418 23.76 0.38 -7.79
CA ILE A 418 24.83 -0.20 -8.60
C ILE A 418 24.65 0.26 -10.05
N PRO A 419 25.62 0.95 -10.66
CA PRO A 419 25.46 1.50 -12.00
C PRO A 419 25.23 0.40 -13.05
N PRO A 420 24.28 0.59 -13.98
CA PRO A 420 24.08 -0.33 -15.09
C PRO A 420 25.22 -0.22 -16.11
N LYS A 421 25.45 -1.26 -16.93
CA LYS A 421 26.56 -1.26 -17.91
C LYS A 421 26.47 -0.17 -18.97
N GLY A 422 25.29 0.40 -19.21
CA GLY A 422 25.07 1.53 -20.12
C GLY A 422 25.47 2.91 -19.56
N GLY A 423 26.09 2.97 -18.38
CA GLY A 423 26.53 4.22 -17.77
C GLY A 423 25.41 4.99 -17.09
N SER A 424 25.53 6.32 -16.98
CA SER A 424 24.58 7.17 -16.25
C SER A 424 23.14 7.14 -16.80
N HIS A 425 22.98 6.82 -18.09
CA HIS A 425 21.69 6.68 -18.79
C HIS A 425 21.34 5.22 -19.13
N GLY A 426 22.09 4.25 -18.59
CA GLY A 426 21.86 2.82 -18.86
C GLY A 426 20.68 2.20 -18.10
N GLY A 427 19.86 3.03 -17.45
CA GLY A 427 18.70 2.59 -16.66
C GLY A 427 17.46 2.34 -17.52
N ASP A 428 16.33 2.23 -16.84
CA ASP A 428 15.00 2.08 -17.43
C ASP A 428 14.30 3.42 -17.75
N VAL A 429 14.99 4.53 -17.49
CA VAL A 429 14.59 5.90 -17.75
C VAL A 429 15.70 6.64 -18.52
N ASP A 430 15.32 7.58 -19.39
CA ASP A 430 16.28 8.32 -20.23
C ASP A 430 17.23 9.27 -19.47
N PHE A 431 16.97 9.54 -18.19
CA PHE A 431 17.82 10.37 -17.32
C PHE A 431 18.62 9.51 -16.32
N PHE A 432 19.29 10.16 -15.36
CA PHE A 432 20.16 9.47 -14.41
C PHE A 432 19.45 8.32 -13.70
N TYR A 433 19.98 7.09 -13.84
CA TYR A 433 19.28 5.85 -13.44
C TYR A 433 18.85 5.80 -11.96
N ALA A 434 19.58 6.44 -11.03
CA ALA A 434 19.25 6.43 -9.60
C ALA A 434 18.41 7.65 -9.17
N THR A 435 17.89 8.45 -10.11
CA THR A 435 17.11 9.66 -9.80
C THR A 435 15.88 9.34 -8.96
N TYR A 436 15.17 8.23 -9.23
CA TYR A 436 14.01 7.85 -8.43
C TYR A 436 14.38 7.54 -6.98
N CYS A 437 15.54 6.90 -6.73
CA CYS A 437 16.04 6.65 -5.38
C CYS A 437 16.36 7.98 -4.65
N ILE A 438 17.04 8.90 -5.33
CA ILE A 438 17.43 10.20 -4.75
C ILE A 438 16.18 11.03 -4.44
N VAL A 439 15.24 11.13 -5.37
CA VAL A 439 13.99 11.89 -5.18
C VAL A 439 13.15 11.25 -4.08
N ALA A 440 13.03 9.92 -4.05
CA ALA A 440 12.31 9.20 -2.98
C ALA A 440 12.90 9.50 -1.60
N LEU A 441 14.23 9.39 -1.44
CA LEU A 441 14.90 9.72 -0.18
C LEU A 441 14.79 11.20 0.16
N GLY A 442 14.85 12.09 -0.83
CA GLY A 442 14.64 13.53 -0.66
C GLY A 442 13.25 13.86 -0.15
N VAL A 443 12.21 13.25 -0.72
CA VAL A 443 10.81 13.40 -0.24
C VAL A 443 10.68 12.87 1.19
N MET A 444 11.23 11.70 1.49
CA MET A 444 11.21 11.15 2.85
C MET A 444 11.95 12.06 3.86
N ALA A 445 13.10 12.61 3.48
CA ALA A 445 13.85 13.55 4.29
C ALA A 445 13.05 14.84 4.51
N LEU A 446 12.37 15.37 3.49
CA LEU A 446 11.49 16.53 3.60
C LEU A 446 10.31 16.26 4.54
N CYS A 447 9.73 15.07 4.51
CA CYS A 447 8.72 14.65 5.49
C CYS A 447 9.29 14.61 6.92
N GLY A 448 10.55 14.20 7.08
CA GLY A 448 11.27 14.24 8.36
C GLY A 448 11.50 15.68 8.85
N VAL A 449 11.89 16.59 7.95
CA VAL A 449 12.03 18.03 8.24
C VAL A 449 10.68 18.62 8.63
N TYR A 450 9.60 18.29 7.91
CA TYR A 450 8.24 18.70 8.27
C TYR A 450 7.87 18.28 9.69
N TYR A 451 8.14 17.02 10.05
CA TYR A 451 7.93 16.55 11.43
C TYR A 451 8.75 17.37 12.43
N TRP A 452 10.03 17.61 12.16
CA TRP A 452 10.91 18.34 13.07
C TRP A 452 10.44 19.79 13.28
N VAL A 453 10.03 20.46 12.20
CA VAL A 453 9.44 21.81 12.26
C VAL A 453 8.16 21.80 13.08
N TRP A 454 7.26 20.85 12.85
CA TRP A 454 5.94 20.83 13.49
C TRP A 454 5.95 20.40 14.96
N PHE A 455 6.80 19.43 15.33
CA PHE A 455 6.82 18.83 16.67
C PHE A 455 7.93 19.35 17.59
N ARG A 456 8.96 20.03 17.06
CA ARG A 456 10.03 20.65 17.87
C ARG A 456 10.07 22.16 17.71
N VAL A 457 10.25 22.65 16.49
CA VAL A 457 10.49 24.09 16.25
C VAL A 457 9.27 24.95 16.57
N LEU A 458 8.10 24.59 16.08
CA LEU A 458 6.88 25.38 16.27
C LEU A 458 6.40 25.41 17.74
N PRO A 459 6.43 24.29 18.50
CA PRO A 459 6.16 24.28 19.93
C PRO A 459 7.16 25.11 20.75
N GLU A 460 8.45 25.02 20.45
CA GLU A 460 9.50 25.79 21.13
C GLU A 460 9.40 27.28 20.80
N TRP A 461 9.14 27.63 19.54
CA TRP A 461 9.06 29.03 19.08
C TRP A 461 7.79 29.74 19.56
N CYS A 462 6.66 29.03 19.62
CA CYS A 462 5.37 29.59 20.07
C CYS A 462 5.05 29.30 21.55
N GLY A 463 5.94 28.64 22.30
CA GLY A 463 5.81 28.44 23.75
C GLY A 463 4.68 27.49 24.20
N TYR A 464 4.25 26.56 23.35
CA TYR A 464 3.22 25.56 23.70
C TYR A 464 3.78 24.13 23.72
N GLU A 465 3.18 23.27 24.54
CA GLU A 465 3.44 21.84 24.55
C GLU A 465 2.30 21.12 23.79
N ILE A 466 2.63 20.05 23.08
CA ILE A 466 1.63 19.23 22.39
C ILE A 466 1.22 18.10 23.33
N VAL A 467 0.02 18.20 23.91
CA VAL A 467 -0.54 17.20 24.83
C VAL A 467 -1.63 16.40 24.10
N GLU A 468 -1.62 15.08 24.28
CA GLU A 468 -2.63 14.19 23.72
C GLU A 468 -3.87 14.17 24.61
N GLU A 469 -5.00 14.63 24.10
CA GLU A 469 -6.29 14.59 24.78
C GLU A 469 -7.25 13.67 24.00
N THR A 470 -7.85 12.68 24.67
CA THR A 470 -8.83 11.81 24.00
C THR A 470 -10.17 12.52 23.95
N VAL A 471 -10.56 13.00 22.76
CA VAL A 471 -11.83 13.68 22.54
C VAL A 471 -12.84 12.70 21.95
N THR A 472 -14.06 12.72 22.49
CA THR A 472 -15.18 11.92 21.97
C THR A 472 -15.97 12.75 20.97
N LEU A 473 -15.94 12.37 19.69
CA LEU A 473 -16.64 13.06 18.59
C LEU A 473 -18.12 12.61 18.51
N PRO A 474 -19.00 13.42 17.89
CA PRO A 474 -20.40 13.04 17.64
C PRO A 474 -20.49 11.69 16.91
N GLY A 475 -21.25 10.74 17.48
CA GLY A 475 -21.34 9.37 16.98
C GLY A 475 -20.49 8.33 17.75
N GLY A 476 -19.88 8.70 18.88
CA GLY A 476 -19.18 7.76 19.78
C GLY A 476 -17.73 7.47 19.39
N VAL A 477 -17.18 8.20 18.42
CA VAL A 477 -15.81 8.01 17.93
C VAL A 477 -14.81 8.67 18.89
N LYS A 478 -13.90 7.90 19.49
CA LYS A 478 -12.79 8.44 20.28
C LYS A 478 -11.61 8.78 19.38
N ALA A 479 -11.14 10.02 19.40
CA ALA A 479 -9.97 10.48 18.66
C ALA A 479 -8.93 11.08 19.60
N SER A 480 -7.66 10.76 19.39
CA SER A 480 -6.56 11.45 20.07
C SER A 480 -6.33 12.79 19.38
N VAL A 481 -6.72 13.87 20.05
CA VAL A 481 -6.49 15.22 19.55
C VAL A 481 -5.23 15.75 20.23
N LEU A 482 -4.24 16.09 19.42
CA LEU A 482 -3.08 16.82 19.87
C LEU A 482 -3.49 18.29 20.11
N LYS A 483 -3.66 18.66 21.37
CA LYS A 483 -4.01 20.02 21.77
C LYS A 483 -2.73 20.78 22.12
N ARG A 484 -2.65 22.03 21.65
CA ARG A 484 -1.60 22.96 22.03
C ARG A 484 -1.92 23.49 23.41
N TRP A 485 -1.09 23.18 24.39
CA TRP A 485 -1.19 23.70 25.75
C TRP A 485 -0.13 24.77 25.96
N TYR A 486 -0.54 26.01 26.20
CA TYR A 486 0.39 27.10 26.51
C TYR A 486 0.69 27.09 28.01
N LYS A 487 1.92 27.45 28.40
CA LYS A 487 2.33 27.42 29.83
C LYS A 487 1.42 28.24 30.75
N ASP A 488 0.77 29.28 30.24
CA ASP A 488 -0.12 30.18 30.98
C ASP A 488 -1.44 29.51 31.42
N GLU A 489 -1.85 28.40 30.80
CA GLU A 489 -3.06 27.64 31.20
C GLU A 489 -2.83 26.72 32.42
N ARG A 490 -1.59 26.60 32.93
CA ARG A 490 -1.28 25.76 34.13
C ARG A 490 -1.71 26.40 35.46
N GLU A 491 -1.69 27.72 35.58
CA GLU A 491 -1.85 28.40 36.88
C GLU A 491 -3.27 28.34 37.50
N PRO A 492 -4.39 28.36 36.75
CA PRO A 492 -5.72 28.36 37.36
C PRO A 492 -6.14 27.02 37.97
N LEU A 493 -5.66 25.89 37.42
CA LEU A 493 -6.13 24.54 37.81
C LEU A 493 -5.43 24.01 39.07
N LEU A 494 -4.17 24.39 39.32
CA LEU A 494 -3.47 24.06 40.55
C LEU A 494 -4.05 24.82 41.77
N ARG A 495 -4.61 26.02 41.56
CA ARG A 495 -5.37 26.73 42.61
C ARG A 495 -6.74 26.13 42.88
N GLY A 496 -7.40 25.55 41.87
CA GLY A 496 -8.70 24.90 42.02
C GLY A 496 -8.66 23.53 42.71
N GLN A 497 -7.49 22.87 42.76
CA GLN A 497 -7.30 21.61 43.49
C GLN A 497 -6.73 21.79 44.92
N GLN A 498 -6.43 23.03 45.32
CA GLN A 498 -5.97 23.38 46.66
C GLN A 498 -6.99 24.25 47.44
N ALA A 499 -8.21 24.43 46.91
CA ALA A 499 -9.29 25.19 47.54
C ALA A 499 -10.39 24.28 48.08
#